data_AF-A0A7W7NVM5-F1
#
_entry.id   AF-A0A7W7NVM5-F1
#
_cell.length_a   1.000
_cell.length_b   1.000
_cell.length_c   1.000
_cell.angle_alpha   90.00
_cell.angle_beta   90.00
_cell.angle_gamma   90.00
#
_symmetry.space_group_name_H-M   'P 1'
#
loop_
_entity.id
_entity.type
_entity.pdbx_description
1 polymer ?
#
loop_
_entity_poly.entity_id
_entity_poly.type
_entity_poly.pdbx_seq_one_letter_code
_entity_poly.pdbx_strand_id
1 'polypeptide(L)'
;MLAPSRFFAATAIATLLGGCVVTKAPLPDLTQAHGPCVDQGGGWCGFTRDAATVLWPYGQLATNAYCDDNDIFDLPPGYTVVRRLPTQDICDLERAAAAGDEAAKAKLKPIRKAEAKLKTHGFNYAVYDKRNSAGALERRVIAFRGTDTKQLADWFYGNLGGTQREQGLELYREERARLDANGGKGVPIAVTGHSLGGAIAIQVSLENPGVDAFVFNTSPRYTLIQPNANRRVAISERGDILEVLRSRSMPVRQDMLIINCRPTESGVKAHAIRDLAACVTWIAAKTDPGAKASVLTNKLIQPAGEVANLNWGLPPTPTAQAQVVAQSEKLDARKEAQKHSGRLKRERRSKSALQPAPVPQPLPTATATPKP
;
A
#
# COMPACT_ATOMS: atom_id res chain seq x y z
N MET A 1 35.13 0.49 -70.92
CA MET A 1 35.33 1.60 -69.97
C MET A 1 33.97 2.17 -69.60
N LEU A 2 33.85 2.66 -68.36
CA LEU A 2 32.69 3.24 -67.66
C LEU A 2 31.83 2.24 -66.86
N ALA A 3 32.12 2.18 -65.56
CA ALA A 3 31.32 1.54 -64.52
C ALA A 3 30.20 2.50 -64.05
N PRO A 4 28.98 2.01 -63.75
CA PRO A 4 27.91 2.86 -63.25
C PRO A 4 28.11 3.19 -61.77
N SER A 5 27.86 4.46 -61.44
CA SER A 5 28.06 5.11 -60.15
C SER A 5 27.03 4.65 -59.11
N ARG A 6 27.53 4.17 -57.97
CA ARG A 6 26.76 3.69 -56.80
C ARG A 6 26.18 4.81 -55.91
N PHE A 7 25.79 5.95 -56.48
CA PHE A 7 25.47 7.15 -55.67
C PHE A 7 24.00 7.59 -55.62
N PHE A 8 23.05 6.88 -56.25
CA PHE A 8 21.65 7.31 -56.29
C PHE A 8 20.64 6.43 -55.54
N ALA A 9 21.07 5.45 -54.75
CA ALA A 9 20.15 4.56 -54.01
C ALA A 9 19.92 4.94 -52.53
N ALA A 10 20.45 6.06 -52.04
CA ALA A 10 20.36 6.42 -50.62
C ALA A 10 19.29 7.49 -50.28
N THR A 11 18.72 8.18 -51.26
CA THR A 11 17.84 9.34 -50.99
C THR A 11 16.34 9.02 -51.04
N ALA A 12 15.94 7.86 -51.58
CA ALA A 12 14.53 7.48 -51.73
C ALA A 12 13.94 6.69 -50.55
N ILE A 13 14.76 6.24 -49.58
CA ILE A 13 14.30 5.51 -48.38
C ILE A 13 14.02 6.46 -47.20
N ALA A 14 14.56 7.68 -47.22
CA ALA A 14 14.39 8.65 -46.14
C ALA A 14 13.02 9.37 -46.14
N THR A 15 12.27 9.34 -47.24
CA THR A 15 10.98 10.05 -47.36
C THR A 15 9.74 9.18 -47.13
N LEU A 16 9.89 7.84 -47.11
CA LEU A 16 8.78 6.91 -46.80
C LEU A 16 8.70 6.52 -45.31
N LEU A 17 9.66 6.99 -44.49
CA LEU A 17 9.59 6.93 -43.03
C LEU A 17 9.07 8.24 -42.40
N GLY A 18 8.57 9.16 -43.23
CA GLY A 18 7.76 10.30 -42.79
C GLY A 18 6.35 9.92 -42.32
N GLY A 19 6.19 8.72 -41.76
CA GLY A 19 4.99 8.36 -41.00
C GLY A 19 4.83 9.40 -39.91
N CYS A 20 3.66 10.04 -39.92
CA CYS A 20 3.23 11.11 -39.01
C CYS A 20 4.10 11.18 -37.75
N VAL A 21 5.05 12.10 -37.72
CA VAL A 21 5.66 12.54 -36.47
C VAL A 21 4.53 13.27 -35.75
N VAL A 22 3.65 12.50 -35.11
CA VAL A 22 2.74 12.98 -34.08
C VAL A 22 3.67 13.64 -33.09
N THR A 23 3.70 14.96 -33.13
CA THR A 23 4.37 15.81 -32.15
C THR A 23 4.09 15.22 -30.78
N LYS A 24 5.15 15.01 -29.99
CA LYS A 24 5.23 14.41 -28.64
C LYS A 24 4.24 15.00 -27.60
N ALA A 25 2.95 15.05 -27.88
CA ALA A 25 1.97 14.89 -26.84
C ALA A 25 1.97 13.37 -26.56
N PRO A 26 2.49 12.90 -25.41
CA PRO A 26 2.32 11.50 -25.04
C PRO A 26 0.83 11.19 -25.19
N LEU A 27 0.49 10.16 -25.96
CA LEU A 27 -0.88 9.67 -26.06
C LEU A 27 -1.46 9.60 -24.63
N PRO A 28 -2.70 10.08 -24.42
CA PRO A 28 -3.28 10.08 -23.09
C PRO A 28 -3.25 8.64 -22.57
N ASP A 29 -2.61 8.46 -21.43
CA ASP A 29 -2.42 7.14 -20.85
C ASP A 29 -3.76 6.59 -20.36
N LEU A 30 -4.45 5.81 -21.18
CA LEU A 30 -5.81 5.32 -20.87
C LEU A 30 -5.88 4.35 -19.69
N THR A 31 -4.74 3.96 -19.09
CA THR A 31 -4.70 3.00 -17.97
C THR A 31 -5.03 3.62 -16.62
N GLN A 32 -5.07 4.96 -16.53
CA GLN A 32 -5.26 5.67 -15.28
C GLN A 32 -6.64 6.34 -15.19
N ALA A 33 -7.18 6.35 -13.98
CA ALA A 33 -8.34 7.16 -13.64
C ALA A 33 -7.93 8.63 -13.60
N HIS A 34 -8.33 9.34 -14.64
CA HIS A 34 -7.91 10.69 -14.94
C HIS A 34 -8.96 11.73 -14.64
N GLY A 35 -8.50 12.90 -14.19
CA GLY A 35 -9.24 14.16 -14.18
C GLY A 35 -10.55 14.15 -13.38
N PRO A 36 -11.18 15.32 -13.20
CA PRO A 36 -12.61 15.35 -12.96
C PRO A 36 -13.34 14.75 -14.16
N CYS A 37 -14.32 13.90 -13.91
CA CYS A 37 -15.35 13.64 -14.90
C CYS A 37 -16.01 14.99 -15.22
N VAL A 38 -16.35 15.26 -16.50
CA VAL A 38 -16.67 16.61 -17.04
C VAL A 38 -17.61 17.44 -16.14
N ASP A 39 -18.52 16.78 -15.42
CA ASP A 39 -19.54 17.42 -14.57
C ASP A 39 -19.26 17.33 -13.05
N GLN A 40 -18.04 16.99 -12.64
CA GLN A 40 -17.72 16.67 -11.25
C GLN A 40 -16.56 17.51 -10.72
N GLY A 41 -16.84 18.38 -9.75
CA GLY A 41 -15.81 19.19 -9.09
C GLY A 41 -14.80 18.37 -8.28
N GLY A 42 -13.66 19.00 -7.96
CA GLY A 42 -12.70 18.47 -6.99
C GLY A 42 -11.57 17.59 -7.54
N GLY A 43 -11.36 17.58 -8.87
CA GLY A 43 -10.17 17.00 -9.49
C GLY A 43 -10.12 15.47 -9.57
N TRP A 44 -11.23 14.78 -9.31
CA TRP A 44 -11.31 13.32 -9.39
C TRP A 44 -12.68 12.89 -9.90
N CYS A 45 -12.75 11.79 -10.66
CA CYS A 45 -14.02 11.19 -11.06
C CYS A 45 -14.78 10.54 -9.89
N GLY A 46 -16.09 10.33 -10.08
CA GLY A 46 -17.00 9.78 -9.07
C GLY A 46 -16.61 8.37 -8.66
N PHE A 47 -16.33 7.50 -9.63
CA PHE A 47 -15.87 6.14 -9.35
C PHE A 47 -14.53 6.11 -8.57
N THR A 48 -13.65 7.10 -8.78
CA THR A 48 -12.42 7.26 -7.99
C THR A 48 -12.74 7.64 -6.55
N ARG A 49 -13.70 8.56 -6.33
CA ARG A 49 -14.17 8.93 -4.98
C ARG A 49 -14.89 7.79 -4.28
N ASP A 50 -15.67 7.00 -5.00
CA ASP A 50 -16.39 5.85 -4.45
C ASP A 50 -15.40 4.75 -4.02
N ALA A 51 -14.42 4.45 -4.88
CA ALA A 51 -13.33 3.54 -4.52
C ALA A 51 -12.54 4.06 -3.31
N ALA A 52 -12.19 5.35 -3.31
CA ALA A 52 -11.46 5.97 -2.20
C ALA A 52 -12.24 5.92 -0.88
N THR A 53 -13.55 6.14 -0.92
CA THR A 53 -14.45 6.05 0.25
C THR A 53 -14.39 4.67 0.89
N VAL A 54 -14.31 3.62 0.09
CA VAL A 54 -14.17 2.24 0.59
C VAL A 54 -12.75 1.97 1.10
N LEU A 55 -11.73 2.45 0.39
CA LEU A 55 -10.33 2.09 0.62
C LEU A 55 -9.65 2.86 1.75
N TRP A 56 -10.04 4.10 2.02
CA TRP A 56 -9.26 4.98 2.90
C TRP A 56 -8.99 4.42 4.31
N PRO A 57 -9.92 3.72 5.00
CA PRO A 57 -9.62 3.17 6.31
C PRO A 57 -8.53 2.10 6.18
N TYR A 58 -8.68 1.20 5.21
CA TYR A 58 -7.74 0.11 4.96
C TYR A 58 -6.33 0.60 4.58
N GLY A 59 -6.22 1.73 3.86
CA GLY A 59 -4.93 2.34 3.56
C GLY A 59 -4.20 2.80 4.81
N GLN A 60 -4.91 3.38 5.77
CA GLN A 60 -4.34 3.77 7.07
C GLN A 60 -3.96 2.55 7.92
N LEU A 61 -4.80 1.51 7.93
CA LEU A 61 -4.50 0.26 8.64
C LEU A 61 -3.28 -0.47 8.05
N ALA A 62 -3.16 -0.52 6.72
CA ALA A 62 -2.02 -1.09 6.00
C ALA A 62 -0.73 -0.29 6.29
N THR A 63 -0.82 1.04 6.34
CA THR A 63 0.30 1.89 6.76
C THR A 63 0.72 1.58 8.20
N ASN A 64 -0.23 1.51 9.13
CA ASN A 64 0.05 1.30 10.55
C ASN A 64 0.58 -0.10 10.89
N ALA A 65 0.48 -1.06 9.95
CA ALA A 65 1.13 -2.37 10.06
C ALA A 65 2.67 -2.29 10.01
N TYR A 66 3.22 -1.20 9.45
CA TYR A 66 4.65 -0.95 9.44
C TYR A 66 5.15 -0.41 10.79
N CYS A 67 6.42 -0.69 11.10
CA CYS A 67 7.09 -0.16 12.31
C CYS A 67 8.04 1.00 11.99
N ASP A 68 8.52 1.11 10.76
CA ASP A 68 9.62 1.98 10.32
C ASP A 68 9.20 3.44 10.13
N ASP A 69 7.91 3.72 9.94
CA ASP A 69 7.41 5.07 9.79
C ASP A 69 7.12 5.73 11.16
N ASN A 70 7.62 6.96 11.33
CA ASN A 70 7.27 7.81 12.47
C ASN A 70 5.90 8.48 12.26
N ASP A 71 5.34 8.43 11.05
CA ASP A 71 4.06 9.03 10.68
C ASP A 71 2.91 8.01 10.67
N ILE A 72 2.66 7.40 11.84
CA ILE A 72 1.51 6.52 12.07
C ILE A 72 0.22 7.35 12.02
N PHE A 73 -0.81 6.85 11.33
CA PHE A 73 -2.14 7.46 11.37
C PHE A 73 -2.81 7.23 12.73
N ASP A 74 -3.44 8.27 13.26
CA ASP A 74 -4.51 8.08 14.24
C ASP A 74 -5.64 7.28 13.57
N LEU A 75 -6.10 6.22 14.24
CA LEU A 75 -7.01 5.25 13.65
C LEU A 75 -8.36 5.88 13.29
N PRO A 76 -8.99 5.40 12.21
CA PRO A 76 -10.37 5.76 11.89
C PRO A 76 -11.32 5.47 13.07
N PRO A 77 -12.39 6.26 13.25
CA PRO A 77 -13.39 6.00 14.29
C PRO A 77 -13.90 4.56 14.28
N GLY A 78 -14.02 3.96 15.47
CA GLY A 78 -14.48 2.58 15.63
C GLY A 78 -13.41 1.51 15.41
N TYR A 79 -12.20 1.85 14.94
CA TYR A 79 -11.12 0.89 14.79
C TYR A 79 -10.20 0.85 16.02
N THR A 80 -9.86 -0.36 16.45
CA THR A 80 -8.91 -0.62 17.55
C THR A 80 -7.91 -1.70 17.17
N VAL A 81 -6.67 -1.57 17.61
CA VAL A 81 -5.66 -2.63 17.45
C VAL A 81 -6.00 -3.79 18.39
N VAL A 82 -6.09 -5.00 17.85
CA VAL A 82 -6.27 -6.24 18.61
C VAL A 82 -4.91 -6.84 18.94
N ARG A 83 -4.08 -7.03 17.92
CA ARG A 83 -2.70 -7.51 18.06
C ARG A 83 -1.87 -7.15 16.83
N ARG A 84 -0.55 -7.24 16.95
CA ARG A 84 0.38 -7.01 15.84
C ARG A 84 1.66 -7.81 16.02
N LEU A 85 2.31 -8.09 14.88
CA LEU A 85 3.67 -8.61 14.80
C LEU A 85 4.46 -7.72 13.81
N PRO A 86 5.57 -7.09 14.23
CA PRO A 86 6.11 -7.09 15.59
C PRO A 86 5.18 -6.38 16.56
N THR A 87 5.33 -6.70 17.84
CA THR A 87 4.60 -6.02 18.92
C THR A 87 4.95 -4.53 18.96
N GLN A 88 4.10 -3.73 19.59
CA GLN A 88 4.27 -2.27 19.58
C GLN A 88 5.61 -1.82 20.21
N ASP A 89 6.03 -2.47 21.28
CA ASP A 89 7.32 -2.25 21.94
C ASP A 89 8.50 -2.58 21.03
N ILE A 90 8.40 -3.65 20.23
CA ILE A 90 9.41 -3.95 19.22
C ILE A 90 9.43 -2.86 18.15
N CYS A 91 8.27 -2.41 17.64
CA CYS A 91 8.25 -1.29 16.70
C CYS A 91 8.85 -0.01 17.30
N ASP A 92 8.61 0.27 18.58
CA ASP A 92 9.20 1.42 19.28
C ASP A 92 10.72 1.29 19.36
N LEU A 93 11.23 0.09 19.63
CA LEU A 93 12.67 -0.22 19.55
C LEU A 93 13.21 -0.06 18.12
N GLU A 94 12.51 -0.55 17.09
CA GLU A 94 12.92 -0.41 15.68
C GLU A 94 13.06 1.06 15.29
N ARG A 95 12.07 1.88 15.64
CA ARG A 95 12.14 3.33 15.43
C ARG A 95 13.27 3.97 16.22
N ALA A 96 13.51 3.54 17.46
CA ALA A 96 14.58 4.08 18.28
C ALA A 96 15.96 3.78 17.67
N ALA A 97 16.18 2.54 17.27
CA ALA A 97 17.38 2.10 16.58
C ALA A 97 17.58 2.83 15.23
N ALA A 98 16.51 3.01 14.44
CA ALA A 98 16.56 3.77 13.18
C ALA A 98 16.91 5.24 13.38
N ALA A 99 16.59 5.81 14.55
CA ALA A 99 16.98 7.16 14.96
C ALA A 99 18.38 7.25 15.58
N GLY A 100 19.15 6.15 15.61
CA GLY A 100 20.53 6.13 16.12
C GLY A 100 20.67 5.76 17.60
N ASP A 101 19.61 5.29 18.28
CA ASP A 101 19.70 4.83 19.67
C ASP A 101 20.44 3.48 19.75
N GLU A 102 21.67 3.49 20.25
CA GLU A 102 22.52 2.30 20.41
C GLU A 102 21.96 1.29 21.43
N ALA A 103 21.28 1.76 22.49
CA ALA A 103 20.67 0.87 23.47
C ALA A 103 19.48 0.11 22.84
N ALA A 104 18.68 0.79 22.00
CA ALA A 104 17.64 0.14 21.23
C ALA A 104 18.20 -0.87 20.21
N LYS A 105 19.28 -0.52 19.49
CA LYS A 105 19.98 -1.45 18.59
C LYS A 105 20.47 -2.69 19.32
N ALA A 106 21.07 -2.52 20.51
CA ALA A 106 21.53 -3.64 21.34
C ALA A 106 20.38 -4.56 21.77
N LYS A 107 19.21 -4.01 22.12
CA LYS A 107 18.00 -4.78 22.45
C LYS A 107 17.39 -5.51 21.25
N LEU A 108 17.40 -4.90 20.06
CA LEU A 108 16.87 -5.53 18.84
C LEU A 108 17.73 -6.67 18.31
N LYS A 109 19.06 -6.59 18.50
CA LYS A 109 20.00 -7.59 17.97
C LYS A 109 19.63 -9.04 18.34
N PRO A 110 19.37 -9.40 19.63
CA PRO A 110 18.95 -10.75 19.98
C PRO A 110 17.56 -11.12 19.44
N ILE A 111 16.62 -10.17 19.37
CA ILE A 111 15.26 -10.40 18.83
C ILE A 111 15.36 -10.78 17.35
N ARG A 112 16.07 -9.99 16.55
CA ARG A 112 16.29 -10.26 15.13
C ARG A 112 17.01 -11.60 14.92
N LYS A 113 18.00 -11.92 15.76
CA LYS A 113 18.68 -13.22 15.70
C LYS A 113 17.73 -14.40 15.98
N ALA A 114 16.79 -14.23 16.91
CA ALA A 114 15.79 -15.25 17.22
C ALA A 114 14.78 -15.44 16.06
N GLU A 115 14.27 -14.34 15.50
CA GLU A 115 13.40 -14.37 14.31
C GLU A 115 14.09 -15.03 13.11
N ALA A 116 15.40 -14.83 12.95
CA ALA A 116 16.20 -15.48 11.90
C ALA A 116 16.16 -16.98 11.99
N LYS A 117 16.31 -17.48 13.21
CA LYS A 117 16.29 -18.91 13.48
C LYS A 117 14.91 -19.51 13.22
N LEU A 118 13.84 -18.75 13.47
CA LEU A 118 12.46 -19.20 13.28
C LEU A 118 11.98 -19.12 11.82
N LYS A 119 12.77 -18.54 10.91
CA LYS A 119 12.36 -18.28 9.51
C LYS A 119 11.04 -17.49 9.40
N THR A 120 10.67 -16.74 10.43
CA THR A 120 9.52 -15.82 10.44
C THR A 120 9.90 -14.44 9.90
N HIS A 121 11.16 -14.26 9.50
CA HIS A 121 11.66 -13.00 8.97
C HIS A 121 10.81 -12.45 7.82
N GLY A 122 10.42 -11.19 8.00
CA GLY A 122 9.68 -10.43 7.02
C GLY A 122 8.16 -10.66 7.03
N PHE A 123 7.64 -11.66 7.75
CA PHE A 123 6.20 -11.82 7.92
C PHE A 123 5.71 -11.02 9.11
N ASN A 124 5.05 -9.91 8.82
CA ASN A 124 4.58 -8.94 9.80
C ASN A 124 3.13 -8.54 9.48
N TYR A 125 2.35 -8.25 10.52
CA TYR A 125 0.94 -7.91 10.38
C TYR A 125 0.43 -7.07 11.55
N ALA A 126 -0.75 -6.49 11.36
CA ALA A 126 -1.58 -5.94 12.42
C ALA A 126 -3.03 -6.39 12.24
N VAL A 127 -3.68 -6.75 13.33
CA VAL A 127 -5.09 -7.14 13.38
C VAL A 127 -5.87 -6.03 14.07
N TYR A 128 -6.96 -5.62 13.45
CA TYR A 128 -7.84 -4.56 13.94
C TYR A 128 -9.26 -5.06 14.05
N ASP A 129 -9.99 -4.54 15.03
CA ASP A 129 -11.43 -4.70 15.13
C ASP A 129 -12.09 -3.36 14.77
N LYS A 130 -13.12 -3.41 13.94
CA LYS A 130 -14.06 -2.31 13.69
C LYS A 130 -15.31 -2.56 14.52
N ARG A 131 -15.66 -1.63 15.39
CA ARG A 131 -16.90 -1.64 16.18
C ARG A 131 -17.82 -0.52 15.74
N ASN A 132 -19.13 -0.78 15.77
CA ASN A 132 -20.14 0.24 15.52
C ASN A 132 -20.32 1.16 16.74
N SER A 133 -21.19 2.17 16.63
CA SER A 133 -21.49 3.10 17.72
C SER A 133 -22.08 2.44 18.97
N ALA A 134 -22.71 1.28 18.84
CA ALA A 134 -23.22 0.48 19.96
C ALA A 134 -22.14 -0.44 20.58
N GLY A 135 -20.90 -0.39 20.09
CA GLY A 135 -19.78 -1.21 20.56
C GLY A 135 -19.75 -2.64 20.02
N ALA A 136 -20.71 -3.05 19.19
CA ALA A 136 -20.75 -4.38 18.59
C ALA A 136 -19.65 -4.52 17.53
N LEU A 137 -19.01 -5.70 17.49
CA LEU A 137 -17.98 -6.01 16.52
C LEU A 137 -18.59 -6.16 15.12
N GLU A 138 -18.26 -5.23 14.22
CA GLU A 138 -18.77 -5.20 12.85
C GLU A 138 -17.86 -6.00 11.91
N ARG A 139 -16.53 -5.93 12.10
CA ARG A 139 -15.55 -6.54 11.20
C ARG A 139 -14.20 -6.69 11.89
N ARG A 140 -13.48 -7.76 11.56
CA ARG A 140 -12.04 -7.88 11.82
C ARG A 140 -11.25 -7.61 10.54
N VAL A 141 -10.12 -6.91 10.66
CA VAL A 141 -9.23 -6.60 9.54
C VAL A 141 -7.83 -7.11 9.84
N ILE A 142 -7.27 -7.89 8.91
CA ILE A 142 -5.87 -8.32 8.97
C ILE A 142 -5.09 -7.50 7.94
N ALA A 143 -4.17 -6.66 8.42
CA ALA A 143 -3.28 -5.86 7.60
C ALA A 143 -1.90 -6.50 7.54
N PHE A 144 -1.49 -6.97 6.37
CA PHE A 144 -0.17 -7.53 6.14
C PHE A 144 0.83 -6.42 5.79
N ARG A 145 1.96 -6.39 6.49
CA ARG A 145 3.07 -5.49 6.17
C ARG A 145 3.75 -5.98 4.88
N GLY A 146 4.07 -5.06 3.98
CA GLY A 146 4.98 -5.36 2.88
C GLY A 146 6.44 -5.23 3.28
N THR A 147 7.33 -5.32 2.30
CA THR A 147 8.77 -5.12 2.51
C THR A 147 9.06 -3.64 2.81
N ASP A 148 10.04 -3.38 3.68
CA ASP A 148 10.54 -2.02 3.94
C ASP A 148 11.12 -1.43 2.64
N THR A 149 10.85 -0.15 2.42
CA THR A 149 11.31 0.67 1.28
C THR A 149 12.81 0.55 0.99
N LYS A 150 13.66 0.42 2.01
CA LYS A 150 15.13 0.27 1.82
C LYS A 150 15.52 -1.07 1.20
N GLN A 151 14.69 -2.09 1.39
CA GLN A 151 14.90 -3.44 0.86
C GLN A 151 14.03 -3.70 -0.37
N LEU A 152 13.07 -2.83 -0.68
CA LEU A 152 12.09 -3.04 -1.73
C LEU A 152 12.73 -3.27 -3.11
N ALA A 153 13.73 -2.47 -3.48
CA ALA A 153 14.41 -2.63 -4.77
C ALA A 153 15.17 -3.97 -4.84
N ASP A 154 16.03 -4.25 -3.86
CA ASP A 154 16.82 -5.48 -3.80
C ASP A 154 15.94 -6.74 -3.75
N TRP A 155 14.85 -6.67 -3.00
CA TRP A 155 13.96 -7.78 -2.75
C TRP A 155 13.00 -8.07 -3.91
N PHE A 156 12.59 -7.02 -4.64
CA PHE A 156 11.81 -7.15 -5.86
C PHE A 156 12.54 -7.94 -6.94
N TYR A 157 13.85 -7.71 -7.08
CA TYR A 157 14.69 -8.45 -8.04
C TYR A 157 15.27 -9.76 -7.47
N GLY A 158 15.30 -9.93 -6.14
CA GLY A 158 16.15 -10.94 -5.49
C GLY A 158 15.50 -12.21 -4.95
N ASN A 159 14.40 -12.17 -4.18
CA ASN A 159 13.87 -13.42 -3.60
C ASN A 159 12.54 -13.23 -2.86
N LEU A 160 11.51 -13.97 -3.29
CA LEU A 160 10.26 -14.12 -2.54
C LEU A 160 9.84 -15.57 -2.44
N GLY A 161 9.91 -16.09 -1.22
CA GLY A 161 9.49 -17.45 -0.90
C GLY A 161 7.97 -17.57 -0.74
N GLY A 162 7.43 -18.74 -1.08
CA GLY A 162 6.03 -19.11 -0.83
C GLY A 162 5.64 -19.13 0.66
N THR A 163 6.61 -19.14 1.58
CA THR A 163 6.39 -19.27 3.03
C THR A 163 5.51 -18.18 3.63
N GLN A 164 5.62 -16.93 3.16
CA GLN A 164 4.82 -15.83 3.71
C GLN A 164 3.34 -15.89 3.28
N ARG A 165 3.05 -16.53 2.15
CA ARG A 165 1.65 -16.78 1.74
C ARG A 165 1.00 -17.80 2.69
N GLU A 166 1.71 -18.90 2.97
CA GLU A 166 1.27 -19.93 3.91
C GLU A 166 1.07 -19.34 5.32
N GLN A 167 2.00 -18.49 5.77
CA GLN A 167 1.87 -17.77 7.05
C GLN A 167 0.65 -16.84 7.07
N GLY A 168 0.34 -16.17 5.95
CA GLY A 168 -0.85 -15.33 5.83
C GLY A 168 -2.16 -16.11 5.91
N LEU A 169 -2.21 -17.28 5.26
CA LEU A 169 -3.36 -18.20 5.33
C LEU A 169 -3.53 -18.77 6.74
N GLU A 170 -2.43 -19.13 7.40
CA GLU A 170 -2.47 -19.65 8.76
C GLU A 170 -2.93 -18.58 9.76
N LEU A 171 -2.43 -17.34 9.63
CA LEU A 171 -2.91 -16.22 10.43
C LEU A 171 -4.42 -16.01 10.27
N TYR A 172 -4.94 -16.09 9.04
CA TYR A 172 -6.37 -16.00 8.80
C TYR A 172 -7.15 -17.10 9.52
N ARG A 173 -6.71 -18.37 9.44
CA ARG A 173 -7.35 -19.50 10.13
C ARG A 173 -7.35 -19.29 11.65
N GLU A 174 -6.23 -18.84 12.19
CA GLU A 174 -6.10 -18.52 13.62
C GLU A 174 -7.10 -17.43 14.04
N GLU A 175 -7.19 -16.33 13.29
CA GLU A 175 -8.12 -15.24 13.58
C GLU A 175 -9.59 -15.66 13.44
N ARG A 176 -9.92 -16.45 12.42
CA ARG A 176 -11.27 -17.01 12.25
C ARG A 176 -11.66 -17.90 13.43
N ALA A 177 -10.78 -18.82 13.82
CA ALA A 177 -11.00 -19.70 14.96
C ALA A 177 -11.16 -18.92 16.27
N ARG A 178 -10.34 -17.88 16.49
CA ARG A 178 -10.45 -16.97 17.65
C ARG A 178 -11.78 -16.22 17.67
N LEU A 179 -12.25 -15.71 16.53
CA LEU A 179 -13.55 -15.04 16.46
C LEU A 179 -14.68 -16.04 16.75
N ASP A 180 -14.64 -17.23 16.16
CA ASP A 180 -15.67 -18.26 16.35
C ASP A 180 -15.79 -18.71 17.80
N ALA A 181 -14.65 -18.92 18.46
CA ALA A 181 -14.59 -19.27 19.88
C ALA A 181 -15.19 -18.17 20.79
N ASN A 182 -15.15 -16.92 20.36
CA ASN A 182 -15.69 -15.77 21.08
C ASN A 182 -17.12 -15.37 20.62
N GLY A 183 -17.85 -16.30 19.97
CA GLY A 183 -19.23 -16.07 19.52
C GLY A 183 -19.36 -15.22 18.24
N GLY A 184 -18.25 -14.88 17.58
CA GLY A 184 -18.19 -14.02 16.40
C GLY A 184 -18.35 -14.73 15.06
N LYS A 185 -19.03 -15.88 14.98
CA LYS A 185 -19.14 -16.70 13.76
C LYS A 185 -19.62 -15.92 12.52
N GLY A 186 -20.52 -14.96 12.72
CA GLY A 186 -21.05 -14.10 11.65
C GLY A 186 -20.22 -12.84 11.36
N VAL A 187 -19.17 -12.57 12.14
CA VAL A 187 -18.35 -11.36 11.96
C VAL A 187 -17.44 -11.53 10.74
N PRO A 188 -17.54 -10.66 9.71
CA PRO A 188 -16.68 -10.75 8.54
C PRO A 188 -15.21 -10.44 8.87
N ILE A 189 -14.31 -11.10 8.13
CA ILE A 189 -12.88 -10.78 8.11
C ILE A 189 -12.56 -10.14 6.77
N ALA A 190 -11.91 -8.98 6.77
CA ALA A 190 -11.31 -8.38 5.58
C ALA A 190 -9.79 -8.40 5.70
N VAL A 191 -9.12 -8.38 4.55
CA VAL A 191 -7.66 -8.36 4.48
C VAL A 191 -7.17 -7.13 3.71
N THR A 192 -6.05 -6.58 4.14
CA THR A 192 -5.42 -5.43 3.47
C THR A 192 -3.91 -5.55 3.51
N GLY A 193 -3.24 -4.81 2.65
CA GLY A 193 -1.79 -4.75 2.65
C GLY A 193 -1.26 -3.95 1.48
N HIS A 194 0.03 -3.62 1.58
CA HIS A 194 0.76 -2.87 0.59
C HIS A 194 1.86 -3.73 -0.05
N SER A 195 2.13 -3.56 -1.35
CA SER A 195 3.21 -4.27 -2.02
C SER A 195 3.06 -5.79 -1.86
N LEU A 196 4.04 -6.46 -1.26
CA LEU A 196 3.94 -7.84 -0.83
C LEU A 196 2.74 -8.13 0.08
N GLY A 197 2.50 -7.30 1.09
CA GLY A 197 1.37 -7.50 2.00
C GLY A 197 0.05 -7.53 1.24
N GLY A 198 -0.06 -6.76 0.14
CA GLY A 198 -1.20 -6.82 -0.77
C GLY A 198 -1.30 -8.16 -1.50
N ALA A 199 -0.18 -8.75 -1.93
CA ALA A 199 -0.18 -10.07 -2.56
C ALA A 199 -0.59 -11.18 -1.57
N ILE A 200 -0.15 -11.10 -0.32
CA ILE A 200 -0.59 -12.01 0.76
C ILE A 200 -2.09 -11.84 1.02
N ALA A 201 -2.58 -10.60 1.11
CA ALA A 201 -4.00 -10.31 1.27
C ALA A 201 -4.85 -10.88 0.11
N ILE A 202 -4.42 -10.69 -1.13
CA ILE A 202 -5.09 -11.28 -2.30
C ILE A 202 -5.11 -12.80 -2.20
N GLN A 203 -4.01 -13.45 -1.83
CA GLN A 203 -3.96 -14.91 -1.68
C GLN A 203 -4.97 -15.40 -0.63
N VAL A 204 -5.01 -14.77 0.54
CA VAL A 204 -5.99 -15.10 1.59
C VAL A 204 -7.41 -14.94 1.07
N SER A 205 -7.69 -13.85 0.35
CA SER A 205 -8.99 -13.62 -0.27
C SER A 205 -9.33 -14.63 -1.38
N LEU A 206 -8.36 -15.14 -2.14
CA LEU A 206 -8.61 -16.15 -3.19
C LEU A 206 -8.98 -17.51 -2.59
N GLU A 207 -8.37 -17.89 -1.48
CA GLU A 207 -8.56 -19.22 -0.88
C GLU A 207 -9.73 -19.31 0.11
N ASN A 208 -10.28 -18.18 0.54
CA ASN A 208 -11.29 -18.16 1.60
C ASN A 208 -12.54 -17.37 1.16
N PRO A 209 -13.63 -18.02 0.74
CA PRO A 209 -14.88 -17.34 0.39
C PRO A 209 -15.42 -16.45 1.53
N GLY A 210 -15.96 -15.28 1.19
CA GLY A 210 -16.43 -14.28 2.14
C GLY A 210 -15.34 -13.36 2.72
N VAL A 211 -14.10 -13.44 2.23
CA VAL A 211 -12.97 -12.61 2.69
C VAL A 211 -12.59 -11.59 1.63
N ASP A 212 -13.04 -10.35 1.82
CA ASP A 212 -12.74 -9.24 0.92
C ASP A 212 -11.31 -8.72 1.08
N ALA A 213 -10.70 -8.27 -0.02
CA ALA A 213 -9.35 -7.68 -0.03
C ALA A 213 -9.34 -6.22 -0.51
N PHE A 214 -8.61 -5.38 0.22
CA PHE A 214 -8.42 -3.96 -0.08
C PHE A 214 -6.92 -3.66 -0.10
N VAL A 215 -6.31 -3.51 -1.28
CA VAL A 215 -4.84 -3.56 -1.42
C VAL A 215 -4.27 -2.35 -2.13
N PHE A 216 -3.01 -2.04 -1.82
CA PHE A 216 -2.34 -0.80 -2.21
C PHE A 216 -1.01 -1.10 -2.89
N ASN A 217 -0.76 -0.55 -4.08
CA ASN A 217 0.42 -0.84 -4.90
C ASN A 217 0.79 -2.34 -4.83
N THR A 218 -0.19 -3.22 -5.02
CA THR A 218 0.01 -4.63 -4.69
C THR A 218 1.02 -5.29 -5.62
N SER A 219 1.85 -6.19 -5.09
CA SER A 219 2.69 -7.03 -5.93
C SER A 219 1.82 -8.06 -6.68
N PRO A 220 2.11 -8.37 -7.96
CA PRO A 220 1.33 -9.34 -8.74
C PRO A 220 1.64 -10.81 -8.39
N ARG A 221 2.35 -11.05 -7.28
CA ARG A 221 2.88 -12.37 -6.90
C ARG A 221 1.92 -13.16 -5.99
N TYR A 222 0.82 -13.64 -6.56
CA TYR A 222 -0.13 -14.58 -5.95
C TYR A 222 -0.33 -15.80 -6.87
N THR A 223 -0.80 -16.91 -6.31
CA THR A 223 -1.08 -18.13 -7.07
C THR A 223 -2.48 -18.06 -7.65
N LEU A 224 -2.61 -18.37 -8.94
CA LEU A 224 -3.89 -18.41 -9.63
C LEU A 224 -4.63 -19.69 -9.25
N ILE A 225 -5.60 -19.52 -8.36
CA ILE A 225 -6.64 -20.51 -8.08
C ILE A 225 -7.90 -20.00 -8.79
N GLN A 226 -8.88 -20.86 -9.05
CA GLN A 226 -10.17 -20.39 -9.59
C GLN A 226 -10.70 -19.24 -8.72
N PRO A 227 -10.95 -18.05 -9.29
CA PRO A 227 -11.30 -16.89 -8.50
C PRO A 227 -12.69 -17.09 -7.90
N ASN A 228 -12.78 -17.03 -6.57
CA ASN A 228 -14.06 -16.93 -5.88
C ASN A 228 -14.69 -15.52 -6.09
N ALA A 229 -15.95 -15.37 -5.66
CA ALA A 229 -16.74 -14.15 -5.82
C ALA A 229 -16.43 -13.02 -4.82
N ASN A 230 -15.38 -13.12 -4.01
CA ASN A 230 -15.02 -12.09 -3.03
C ASN A 230 -14.73 -10.76 -3.71
N ARG A 231 -15.02 -9.67 -3.00
CA ARG A 231 -14.69 -8.33 -3.47
C ARG A 231 -13.19 -8.09 -3.28
N ARG A 232 -12.52 -7.70 -4.37
CA ARG A 232 -11.11 -7.30 -4.34
C ARG A 232 -11.00 -5.93 -4.98
N VAL A 233 -10.61 -4.93 -4.20
CA VAL A 233 -10.39 -3.56 -4.68
C VAL A 233 -8.91 -3.23 -4.50
N ALA A 234 -8.24 -2.93 -5.60
CA ALA A 234 -6.84 -2.57 -5.63
C ALA A 234 -6.68 -1.13 -6.09
N ILE A 235 -5.83 -0.37 -5.40
CA ILE A 235 -5.47 0.98 -5.81
C ILE A 235 -3.96 1.13 -5.93
N SER A 236 -3.55 1.92 -6.91
CA SER A 236 -2.18 1.96 -7.40
C SER A 236 -1.77 3.38 -7.71
N GLU A 237 -0.58 3.77 -7.26
CA GLU A 237 0.07 4.99 -7.69
C GLU A 237 0.67 4.79 -9.09
N ARG A 238 0.51 5.79 -9.95
CA ARG A 238 1.14 5.88 -11.26
C ARG A 238 2.66 6.01 -11.10
N GLY A 239 3.40 5.36 -11.99
CA GLY A 239 4.86 5.44 -12.02
C GLY A 239 5.50 4.66 -10.88
N ASP A 240 4.71 3.88 -10.13
CA ASP A 240 5.20 2.93 -9.16
C ASP A 240 6.12 1.88 -9.82
N ILE A 241 7.17 1.47 -9.11
CA ILE A 241 8.15 0.47 -9.56
C ILE A 241 7.50 -0.88 -9.93
N LEU A 242 6.36 -1.25 -9.34
CA LEU A 242 5.67 -2.51 -9.64
C LEU A 242 4.72 -2.39 -10.84
N GLU A 243 4.49 -1.20 -11.41
CA GLU A 243 3.58 -0.99 -12.53
C GLU A 243 3.92 -1.91 -13.72
N VAL A 244 5.20 -2.00 -14.07
CA VAL A 244 5.69 -2.84 -15.18
C VAL A 244 5.45 -4.34 -14.93
N LEU A 245 5.57 -4.81 -13.69
CA LEU A 245 5.27 -6.22 -13.41
C LEU A 245 3.76 -6.47 -13.40
N ARG A 246 2.96 -5.52 -12.90
CA ARG A 246 1.50 -5.67 -12.86
C ARG A 246 0.89 -5.70 -14.26
N SER A 247 1.35 -4.84 -15.16
CA SER A 247 0.87 -4.83 -16.56
C SER A 247 1.16 -6.14 -17.30
N ARG A 248 2.12 -6.93 -16.82
CA ARG A 248 2.47 -8.25 -17.38
C ARG A 248 1.84 -9.43 -16.63
N SER A 249 1.17 -9.19 -15.50
CA SER A 249 0.73 -10.25 -14.59
C SER A 249 -0.52 -9.83 -13.83
N MET A 250 -1.71 -9.95 -14.44
CA MET A 250 -2.98 -9.90 -13.69
C MET A 250 -4.12 -10.68 -14.37
N PRO A 251 -4.35 -11.96 -14.00
CA PRO A 251 -5.53 -12.70 -14.43
C PRO A 251 -6.56 -12.96 -13.32
N VAL A 252 -6.48 -12.29 -12.16
CA VAL A 252 -7.52 -12.42 -11.10
C VAL A 252 -8.53 -11.29 -11.19
N ARG A 253 -9.81 -11.64 -11.02
CA ARG A 253 -10.91 -10.68 -10.97
C ARG A 253 -10.76 -9.76 -9.76
N GLN A 254 -10.51 -8.48 -10.03
CA GLN A 254 -10.41 -7.40 -9.05
C GLN A 254 -10.80 -6.07 -9.71
N ASP A 255 -11.35 -5.16 -8.93
CA ASP A 255 -11.52 -3.77 -9.33
C ASP A 255 -10.18 -3.06 -9.10
N MET A 256 -9.45 -2.75 -10.18
CA MET A 256 -8.18 -2.05 -10.08
C MET A 256 -8.32 -0.60 -10.53
N LEU A 257 -7.83 0.30 -9.68
CA LEU A 257 -7.73 1.72 -9.96
C LEU A 257 -6.26 2.15 -9.95
N ILE A 258 -5.84 2.84 -11.01
CA ILE A 258 -4.56 3.55 -11.05
C ILE A 258 -4.85 5.04 -10.90
N ILE A 259 -4.21 5.70 -9.94
CA ILE A 259 -4.30 7.13 -9.65
C ILE A 259 -2.90 7.75 -9.63
N ASN A 260 -2.81 9.07 -9.75
CA ASN A 260 -1.53 9.79 -9.73
C ASN A 260 -1.56 10.88 -8.67
N CYS A 261 -1.37 10.50 -7.41
CA CYS A 261 -1.32 11.40 -6.28
C CYS A 261 -0.07 12.29 -6.27
N ARG A 262 1.05 11.82 -6.82
CA ARG A 262 2.35 12.50 -6.83
C ARG A 262 2.92 12.53 -8.26
N PRO A 263 2.38 13.40 -9.14
CA PRO A 263 2.79 13.47 -10.55
C PRO A 263 4.26 13.82 -10.78
N THR A 264 4.96 14.34 -9.77
CA THR A 264 6.39 14.67 -9.82
C THR A 264 7.30 13.54 -9.35
N GLU A 265 6.74 12.38 -8.97
CA GLU A 265 7.48 11.28 -8.37
C GLU A 265 7.29 9.97 -9.15
N SER A 266 8.25 9.07 -9.06
CA SER A 266 8.20 7.75 -9.71
C SER A 266 9.08 6.72 -8.98
N GLY A 267 8.99 5.46 -9.40
CA GLY A 267 9.74 4.33 -8.85
C GLY A 267 9.41 4.07 -7.38
N VAL A 268 10.44 3.85 -6.57
CA VAL A 268 10.30 3.54 -5.14
C VAL A 268 9.61 4.68 -4.37
N LYS A 269 9.77 5.94 -4.81
CA LYS A 269 9.13 7.08 -4.14
C LYS A 269 7.62 7.14 -4.37
N ALA A 270 7.15 6.70 -5.54
CA ALA A 270 5.72 6.52 -5.84
C ALA A 270 5.14 5.26 -5.15
N HIS A 271 6.00 4.35 -4.71
CA HIS A 271 5.63 3.13 -3.99
C HIS A 271 5.44 3.33 -2.46
N ALA A 272 5.19 4.55 -2.01
CA ALA A 272 5.05 4.86 -0.59
C ALA A 272 3.60 4.69 -0.12
N ILE A 273 3.32 3.65 0.68
CA ILE A 273 1.98 3.39 1.24
C ILE A 273 1.42 4.58 2.01
N ARG A 274 2.26 5.27 2.80
CA ARG A 274 1.84 6.39 3.63
C ARG A 274 1.26 7.53 2.80
N ASP A 275 1.88 7.82 1.65
CA ASP A 275 1.48 8.88 0.73
C ASP A 275 0.21 8.49 -0.01
N LEU A 276 0.17 7.27 -0.54
CA LEU A 276 -1.00 6.75 -1.24
C LEU A 276 -2.22 6.72 -0.31
N ALA A 277 -2.07 6.22 0.92
CA ALA A 277 -3.13 6.22 1.92
C ALA A 277 -3.60 7.64 2.29
N ALA A 278 -2.68 8.61 2.38
CA ALA A 278 -3.03 10.01 2.63
C ALA A 278 -3.86 10.60 1.48
N CYS A 279 -3.43 10.37 0.25
CA CYS A 279 -4.11 10.82 -0.95
C CYS A 279 -5.50 10.18 -1.07
N VAL A 280 -5.62 8.88 -0.88
CA VAL A 280 -6.91 8.17 -0.90
C VAL A 280 -7.85 8.70 0.19
N THR A 281 -7.34 8.95 1.40
CA THR A 281 -8.12 9.59 2.47
C THR A 281 -8.58 10.99 2.06
N TRP A 282 -7.71 11.76 1.42
CA TRP A 282 -8.05 13.10 0.94
C TRP A 282 -9.12 13.09 -0.16
N ILE A 283 -9.03 12.16 -1.12
CA ILE A 283 -10.05 11.97 -2.16
C ILE A 283 -11.39 11.59 -1.52
N ALA A 284 -11.38 10.65 -0.57
CA ALA A 284 -12.58 10.21 0.15
C ALA A 284 -13.21 11.37 0.95
N ALA A 285 -12.42 12.26 1.54
CA ALA A 285 -12.91 13.40 2.33
C ALA A 285 -13.79 14.39 1.57
N LYS A 286 -13.84 14.30 0.23
CA LYS A 286 -14.76 15.08 -0.59
C LYS A 286 -16.22 14.68 -0.38
N THR A 287 -16.47 13.42 0.00
CA THR A 287 -17.82 12.85 0.12
C THR A 287 -18.06 12.10 1.44
N ASP A 288 -17.01 11.60 2.10
CA ASP A 288 -17.11 10.84 3.33
C ASP A 288 -16.74 11.69 4.57
N PRO A 289 -17.68 11.89 5.52
CA PRO A 289 -17.42 12.65 6.75
C PRO A 289 -16.33 12.04 7.64
N GLY A 290 -16.20 10.71 7.65
CA GLY A 290 -15.16 10.00 8.42
C GLY A 290 -13.76 10.29 7.90
N ALA A 291 -13.58 10.23 6.58
CA ALA A 291 -12.35 10.62 5.91
C ALA A 291 -12.03 12.09 6.13
N LYS A 292 -13.03 12.98 6.07
CA LYS A 292 -12.85 14.41 6.36
C LYS A 292 -12.35 14.65 7.78
N ALA A 293 -12.92 13.97 8.77
CA ALA A 293 -12.41 14.01 10.14
C ALA A 293 -10.97 13.48 10.21
N SER A 294 -10.67 12.38 9.51
CA SER A 294 -9.32 11.81 9.48
C SER A 294 -8.28 12.75 8.83
N VAL A 295 -8.64 13.48 7.76
CA VAL A 295 -7.80 14.53 7.16
C VAL A 295 -7.41 15.59 8.20
N LEU A 296 -8.37 16.04 9.00
CA LEU A 296 -8.13 17.05 10.04
C LEU A 296 -7.25 16.48 11.17
N THR A 297 -7.60 15.32 11.72
CA THR A 297 -6.87 14.66 12.82
C THR A 297 -5.42 14.37 12.44
N ASN A 298 -5.21 13.78 11.26
CA ASN A 298 -3.89 13.39 10.77
C ASN A 298 -3.14 14.51 10.05
N LYS A 299 -3.74 15.72 9.97
CA LYS A 299 -3.17 16.91 9.32
C LYS A 299 -2.70 16.58 7.89
N LEU A 300 -3.55 15.90 7.14
CA LEU A 300 -3.25 15.54 5.76
C LEU A 300 -3.29 16.79 4.89
N ILE A 301 -2.39 16.84 3.92
CA ILE A 301 -2.28 17.95 2.97
C ILE A 301 -2.79 17.46 1.61
N GLN A 302 -3.39 18.36 0.83
CA GLN A 302 -3.85 18.09 -0.53
C GLN A 302 -2.75 17.42 -1.36
N PRO A 303 -3.04 16.32 -2.07
CA PRO A 303 -2.06 15.71 -2.96
C PRO A 303 -1.82 16.61 -4.18
N ALA A 304 -0.57 16.68 -4.64
CA ALA A 304 -0.20 17.41 -5.87
C ALA A 304 -0.97 16.89 -7.09
N GLY A 305 -1.33 15.61 -7.09
CA GLY A 305 -2.19 14.96 -8.09
C GLY A 305 -3.57 15.61 -8.26
N GLU A 306 -4.18 16.12 -7.19
CA GLU A 306 -5.48 16.81 -7.33
C GLU A 306 -5.33 18.12 -8.12
N VAL A 307 -4.25 18.87 -7.85
CA VAL A 307 -3.94 20.10 -8.59
C VAL A 307 -3.65 19.79 -10.06
N ALA A 308 -2.91 18.73 -10.33
CA ALA A 308 -2.64 18.29 -11.70
C ALA A 308 -3.93 17.88 -12.42
N ASN A 309 -4.81 17.14 -11.76
CA ASN A 309 -6.05 16.66 -12.36
C ASN A 309 -7.06 17.77 -12.67
N LEU A 310 -7.08 18.86 -11.90
CA LEU A 310 -7.92 20.02 -12.23
C LEU A 310 -7.56 20.64 -13.59
N ASN A 311 -6.35 20.37 -14.09
CA ASN A 311 -5.86 20.82 -15.38
C ASN A 311 -5.76 19.66 -16.39
N TRP A 312 -6.37 18.51 -16.11
CA TRP A 312 -6.31 17.34 -16.98
C TRP A 312 -6.90 17.66 -18.35
N GLY A 313 -6.16 17.30 -19.41
CA GLY A 313 -6.62 17.47 -20.79
C GLY A 313 -6.57 18.92 -21.30
N LEU A 314 -6.17 19.87 -20.45
CA LEU A 314 -5.85 21.23 -20.87
C LEU A 314 -4.36 21.34 -21.22
N PRO A 315 -3.96 22.24 -22.13
CA PRO A 315 -2.56 22.56 -22.32
C PRO A 315 -1.92 22.95 -20.99
N PRO A 316 -0.75 22.40 -20.64
CA PRO A 316 -0.10 22.75 -19.39
C PRO A 316 0.26 24.23 -19.40
N THR A 317 -0.26 25.00 -18.44
CA THR A 317 0.13 26.39 -18.25
C THR A 317 1.30 26.49 -17.27
N PRO A 318 2.20 27.48 -17.40
CA PRO A 318 3.27 27.72 -16.43
C PRO A 318 2.73 27.84 -14.99
N THR A 319 1.57 28.49 -14.84
CA THR A 319 0.88 28.63 -13.56
C THR A 319 0.43 27.30 -12.97
N ALA A 320 -0.22 26.44 -13.75
CA ALA A 320 -0.66 25.11 -13.28
C ALA A 320 0.52 24.22 -12.89
N GLN A 321 1.60 24.24 -13.68
CA GLN A 321 2.83 23.51 -13.36
C GLN A 321 3.47 24.03 -12.05
N ALA A 322 3.58 25.34 -11.89
CA ALA A 322 4.10 25.94 -10.66
C ALA A 322 3.27 25.58 -9.43
N GLN A 323 1.94 25.48 -9.55
CA GLN A 323 1.07 25.03 -8.46
C GLN A 323 1.31 23.58 -8.07
N VAL A 324 1.49 22.67 -9.05
CA VAL A 324 1.82 21.27 -8.78
C VAL A 324 3.15 21.16 -8.05
N VAL A 325 4.18 21.88 -8.52
CA VAL A 325 5.52 21.90 -7.89
C VAL A 325 5.43 22.43 -6.47
N ALA A 326 4.81 23.60 -6.25
CA ALA A 326 4.65 24.19 -4.93
C ALA A 326 3.88 23.26 -3.96
N GLN A 327 2.93 22.49 -4.47
CA GLN A 327 2.20 21.51 -3.67
C GLN A 327 3.05 20.29 -3.31
N SER A 328 3.87 19.80 -4.24
CA SER A 328 4.86 18.74 -3.96
C SER A 328 5.89 19.20 -2.91
N GLU A 329 6.40 20.42 -3.01
CA GLU A 329 7.33 20.99 -2.02
C GLU A 329 6.72 21.07 -0.62
N LYS A 330 5.44 21.44 -0.49
CA LYS A 330 4.73 21.43 0.80
C LYS A 330 4.63 20.02 1.40
N LEU A 331 4.39 19.01 0.57
CA LEU A 331 4.34 17.61 1.02
C LEU A 331 5.71 17.14 1.52
N ASP A 332 6.77 17.49 0.80
CA ASP A 332 8.13 17.13 1.17
C ASP A 332 8.57 17.86 2.46
N ALA A 333 8.26 19.15 2.57
CA ALA A 333 8.51 19.92 3.78
C ALA A 333 7.78 19.34 5.01
N ARG A 334 6.54 18.87 4.85
CA ARG A 334 5.80 18.17 5.92
C ARG A 334 6.53 16.90 6.35
N LYS A 335 7.00 16.08 5.40
CA LYS A 335 7.72 14.83 5.71
C LYS A 335 9.01 15.10 6.46
N GLU A 336 9.79 16.10 6.04
CA GLU A 336 11.00 16.50 6.75
C GLU A 336 10.67 17.00 8.17
N ALA A 337 9.65 17.84 8.33
CA ALA A 337 9.19 18.29 9.65
C ALA A 337 8.72 17.12 10.56
N GLN A 338 8.09 16.09 9.99
CA GLN A 338 7.68 14.88 10.72
C GLN A 338 8.87 14.04 11.17
N LYS A 339 9.90 13.88 10.32
CA LYS A 339 11.16 13.23 10.72
C LYS A 339 11.78 13.91 11.94
N HIS A 340 11.72 15.24 12.03
CA HIS A 340 12.23 15.99 13.18
C HIS A 340 11.32 15.94 14.41
N SER A 341 10.01 16.10 14.25
CA SER A 341 9.05 16.15 15.38
C SER A 341 8.75 14.78 16.01
N GLY A 342 8.93 13.68 15.27
CA GLY A 342 8.89 12.32 15.82
C GLY A 342 9.88 12.12 16.97
N ARG A 343 10.98 12.89 16.99
CA ARG A 343 11.96 12.91 18.09
C ARG A 343 11.37 13.49 19.40
N LEU A 344 10.45 14.45 19.31
CA LEU A 344 9.90 15.19 20.47
C LEU A 344 8.65 14.52 21.08
N LYS A 345 7.73 13.97 20.27
CA LYS A 345 6.55 13.23 20.80
C LYS A 345 6.97 11.99 21.62
N ARG A 346 8.19 11.47 21.39
CA ARG A 346 8.77 10.28 21.99
C ARG A 346 9.02 10.40 23.51
N GLU A 347 9.35 11.59 24.02
CA GLU A 347 9.55 11.80 25.47
C GLU A 347 8.26 11.67 26.28
N ARG A 348 7.09 11.91 25.65
CA ARG A 348 5.81 11.94 26.36
C ARG A 348 5.09 10.58 26.40
N ARG A 349 5.25 9.71 25.39
CA ARG A 349 4.54 8.41 25.31
C ARG A 349 5.20 7.27 26.09
N SER A 350 6.46 7.39 26.48
CA SER A 350 7.19 6.38 27.29
C SER A 350 6.56 6.11 28.68
N LYS A 351 5.55 6.87 29.10
CA LYS A 351 4.87 6.74 30.38
C LYS A 351 3.60 5.86 30.37
N SER A 352 3.11 5.40 29.23
CA SER A 352 1.86 4.61 29.18
C SER A 352 2.07 3.30 28.42
N ALA A 353 2.32 2.21 29.14
CA ALA A 353 2.64 0.90 28.57
C ALA A 353 1.37 0.07 28.33
N LEU A 354 1.15 -0.34 27.07
CA LEU A 354 0.27 -1.45 26.71
C LEU A 354 1.01 -2.77 26.95
N GLN A 355 0.28 -3.81 27.38
CA GLN A 355 0.86 -5.14 27.60
C GLN A 355 1.27 -5.81 26.27
N PRO A 356 2.43 -6.51 26.23
CA PRO A 356 2.90 -7.21 25.04
C PRO A 356 2.04 -8.44 24.72
N ALA A 357 1.82 -8.69 23.43
CA ALA A 357 1.16 -9.91 22.96
C ALA A 357 2.15 -11.10 23.02
N PRO A 358 1.69 -12.32 23.37
CA PRO A 358 2.53 -13.51 23.32
C PRO A 358 2.94 -13.85 21.88
N VAL A 359 4.22 -14.20 21.70
CA VAL A 359 4.76 -14.68 20.42
C VAL A 359 4.06 -16.00 20.06
N PRO A 360 3.54 -16.17 18.83
CA PRO A 360 2.99 -17.46 18.40
C PRO A 360 4.05 -18.55 18.52
N GLN A 361 3.77 -19.59 19.30
CA GLN A 361 4.65 -20.75 19.35
C GLN A 361 4.51 -21.53 18.04
N PRO A 362 5.62 -22.01 17.44
CA PRO A 362 5.53 -22.92 16.32
C PRO A 362 4.73 -24.16 16.73
N LEU A 363 3.75 -24.55 15.91
CA LEU A 363 3.00 -25.78 16.13
C LEU A 363 3.97 -26.96 16.26
N PRO A 364 3.74 -27.89 17.20
CA PRO A 364 4.48 -29.14 17.22
C PRO A 364 4.33 -29.81 15.86
N THR A 365 5.46 -30.18 15.27
CA THR A 365 5.51 -30.89 13.99
C THR A 365 4.58 -32.10 14.08
N ALA A 366 3.55 -32.16 13.24
CA ALA A 366 2.66 -33.31 13.20
C ALA A 366 3.50 -34.57 12.98
N THR A 367 3.55 -35.42 14.00
CA THR A 367 4.16 -36.75 13.92
C THR A 367 3.52 -37.48 12.76
N ALA A 368 4.34 -37.83 11.77
CA ALA A 368 3.92 -38.61 10.62
C ALA A 368 3.21 -39.88 11.11
N THR A 369 1.92 -39.98 10.83
CA THR A 369 1.17 -41.22 11.01
C THR A 369 1.85 -42.30 10.16
N PRO A 370 2.19 -43.47 10.73
CA PRO A 370 2.70 -44.59 9.95
C PRO A 370 1.64 -44.97 8.90
N LYS A 371 2.08 -45.09 7.64
CA LYS A 371 1.25 -45.66 6.58
C LYS A 371 0.92 -47.11 6.95
N PRO A 372 -0.32 -47.57 6.71
CA PRO A 372 -0.69 -48.97 6.88
C PRO A 372 0.07 -49.90 5.93
#